data_AF-A0A800KLP5-F1
#
_entry.id   AF-A0A800KLP5-F1
#
_cell.length_a   1.000
_cell.length_b   1.000
_cell.length_c   1.000
_cell.angle_alpha   90.00
_cell.angle_beta   90.00
_cell.angle_gamma   90.00
#
_symmetry.space_group_name_H-M   'P 1'
#
loop_
_entity.id
_entity.type
_entity.pdbx_description
1 polymer ?
#
loop_
_entity_poly.entity_id
_entity_poly.type
_entity_poly.pdbx_seq_one_letter_code
_entity_poly.pdbx_strand_id
1 'polypeptide(L)'
;MLAAWGTWLSGAQAMLVTRGTLGPWVPDPLLLLVVVIAVKFHRRDVVPATFILALCRTATTVDSPAAILAGFGILSVLVVNARRYADANRILVRFAMVGIAALLFAAWMTLVRSAELGLHAPTSGLSQLLEPLLPGVLVTAVAGAIVFHGLIMLPGMTPLRERARLW
;
A
#
# COMPACT_ATOMS: atom_id res chain seq x y z
N MET A 1 -13.22 4.97 -12.17
CA MET A 1 -12.92 3.53 -12.02
C MET A 1 -11.93 3.25 -10.89
N LEU A 2 -10.74 3.87 -10.84
CA LEU A 2 -9.78 3.68 -9.74
C LEU A 2 -10.40 3.93 -8.35
N ALA A 3 -11.13 5.04 -8.19
CA ALA A 3 -11.83 5.36 -6.95
C ALA A 3 -12.87 4.29 -6.57
N ALA A 4 -13.61 3.74 -7.55
CA ALA A 4 -14.59 2.69 -7.28
C ALA A 4 -13.91 1.40 -6.77
N TRP A 5 -12.82 0.98 -7.42
CA TRP A 5 -12.02 -0.15 -6.94
C TRP A 5 -11.38 0.12 -5.58
N GLY A 6 -10.85 1.33 -5.37
CA GLY A 6 -10.28 1.76 -4.09
C GLY A 6 -11.31 1.68 -2.96
N THR A 7 -12.49 2.25 -3.16
CA THR A 7 -13.58 2.21 -2.17
C THR A 7 -14.06 0.79 -1.91
N TRP A 8 -14.21 -0.04 -2.95
CA TRP A 8 -14.66 -1.42 -2.79
C TRP A 8 -13.64 -2.29 -2.04
N LEU A 9 -12.35 -2.19 -2.41
CA LEU A 9 -11.26 -2.90 -1.73
C LEU A 9 -11.08 -2.44 -0.29
N SER A 10 -11.18 -1.13 -0.03
CA SER A 10 -11.09 -0.58 1.33
C SER A 10 -12.27 -1.01 2.19
N GLY A 11 -13.50 -1.00 1.63
CA GLY A 11 -14.69 -1.50 2.30
C GLY A 11 -14.62 -3.00 2.60
N ALA A 12 -14.14 -3.80 1.65
CA ALA A 12 -13.92 -5.24 1.85
C ALA A 12 -12.88 -5.50 2.94
N GLN A 13 -11.77 -4.76 2.95
CA GLN A 13 -10.77 -4.83 4.01
C GLN A 13 -11.37 -4.48 5.38
N ALA A 14 -12.11 -3.37 5.47
CA ALA A 14 -12.74 -2.93 6.72
C ALA A 14 -13.74 -3.97 7.25
N MET A 15 -14.53 -4.60 6.37
CA MET A 15 -15.43 -5.70 6.74
C MET A 15 -14.70 -6.93 7.25
N LEU A 16 -13.57 -7.31 6.63
CA LEU A 16 -12.76 -8.46 7.06
C LEU A 16 -12.09 -8.22 8.41
N VAL A 17 -11.64 -6.98 8.67
CA VAL A 17 -11.06 -6.58 9.96
C VAL A 17 -12.14 -6.56 11.06
N THR A 18 -13.30 -5.97 10.78
CA THR A 18 -14.39 -5.85 11.77
C THR A 18 -15.10 -7.17 12.08
N ARG A 19 -15.19 -8.12 11.13
CA ARG A 19 -15.77 -9.45 11.37
C ARG A 19 -14.85 -10.42 12.12
N GLY A 20 -13.64 -10.00 12.47
CA GLY A 20 -12.85 -10.60 13.57
C GLY A 20 -12.16 -11.93 13.30
N THR A 21 -12.33 -12.57 12.13
CA THR A 21 -11.75 -13.90 11.89
C THR A 21 -10.29 -13.89 11.40
N LEU A 22 -9.81 -12.77 10.86
CA LEU A 22 -8.47 -12.69 10.23
C LEU A 22 -7.49 -11.73 10.95
N GLY A 23 -7.97 -10.87 11.85
CA GLY A 23 -7.12 -10.01 12.70
C GLY A 23 -5.96 -9.34 11.95
N PRO A 24 -4.70 -9.52 12.37
CA PRO A 24 -3.52 -8.91 11.75
C PRO A 24 -3.11 -9.53 10.39
N TRP A 25 -3.78 -10.58 9.92
CA TRP A 25 -3.48 -11.30 8.68
C TRP A 25 -4.26 -10.78 7.47
N VAL A 26 -4.89 -9.61 7.57
CA VAL A 26 -5.60 -9.00 6.44
C VAL A 26 -4.59 -8.23 5.57
N PRO A 27 -4.44 -8.56 4.27
CA PRO A 27 -3.56 -7.80 3.38
C PRO A 27 -4.05 -6.36 3.22
N ASP A 28 -3.13 -5.45 2.88
CA ASP A 28 -3.48 -4.08 2.52
C ASP A 28 -3.65 -3.93 0.98
N PRO A 29 -4.90 -4.04 0.46
CA PRO A 29 -5.15 -3.99 -0.98
C PRO A 29 -4.90 -2.60 -1.59
N LEU A 30 -5.02 -1.52 -0.81
CA LEU A 30 -4.78 -0.17 -1.30
C LEU A 30 -3.27 0.06 -1.50
N LEU A 31 -2.45 -0.41 -0.56
CA LEU A 31 -1.01 -0.39 -0.70
C LEU A 31 -0.54 -1.26 -1.88
N LEU A 32 -1.16 -2.44 -2.08
CA LEU A 32 -0.93 -3.25 -3.28
C LEU A 32 -1.25 -2.50 -4.56
N LEU A 33 -2.38 -1.79 -4.61
CA LEU A 33 -2.76 -1.01 -5.79
C LEU A 33 -1.74 0.11 -6.05
N VAL A 34 -1.25 0.79 -5.01
CA VAL A 34 -0.20 1.80 -5.15
C VAL A 34 1.06 1.21 -5.75
N VAL A 35 1.53 0.07 -5.24
CA VAL A 35 2.76 -0.56 -5.74
C VAL A 35 2.57 -1.01 -7.20
N VAL A 36 1.42 -1.62 -7.53
CA VAL A 36 1.09 -1.98 -8.91
C VAL A 36 1.09 -0.75 -9.82
N ILE A 37 0.48 0.34 -9.37
CA ILE A 37 0.39 1.59 -10.13
C ILE A 37 1.78 2.19 -10.34
N ALA A 38 2.54 2.30 -9.26
CA ALA A 38 3.90 2.81 -9.25
C ALA A 38 4.86 1.94 -10.08
N VAL A 39 4.62 0.65 -10.25
CA VAL A 39 5.46 -0.23 -11.07
C VAL A 39 5.05 -0.20 -12.55
N LYS A 40 3.76 -0.24 -12.86
CA LYS A 40 3.27 -0.50 -14.23
C LYS A 40 2.83 0.73 -15.00
N PHE A 41 2.61 1.85 -14.34
CA PHE A 41 2.04 3.04 -14.98
C PHE A 41 3.05 4.17 -15.11
N HIS A 42 2.69 5.13 -15.94
CA HIS A 42 3.55 6.27 -16.22
C HIS A 42 3.69 7.17 -14.98
N ARG A 43 4.87 7.79 -14.77
CA ARG A 43 5.17 8.55 -13.54
C ARG A 43 4.17 9.67 -13.26
N ARG A 44 3.66 10.31 -14.32
CA ARG A 44 2.67 11.39 -14.22
C ARG A 44 1.33 10.92 -13.66
N ASP A 45 0.97 9.66 -13.88
CA ASP A 45 -0.32 9.10 -13.44
C ASP A 45 -0.24 8.50 -12.02
N VAL A 46 0.96 8.24 -11.50
CA VAL A 46 1.16 7.64 -10.17
C VAL A 46 0.69 8.59 -9.07
N VAL A 47 1.09 9.87 -9.12
CA VAL A 47 0.73 10.86 -8.10
C VAL A 47 -0.80 11.03 -7.97
N PRO A 48 -1.57 11.35 -9.03
CA PRO A 48 -3.01 11.48 -8.90
C PRO A 48 -3.69 10.17 -8.47
N ALA A 49 -3.21 9.02 -8.94
CA ALA A 49 -3.76 7.73 -8.53
C ALA A 49 -3.52 7.45 -7.03
N THR A 50 -2.32 7.73 -6.52
CA THR A 50 -2.00 7.56 -5.09
C THR A 50 -2.82 8.48 -4.21
N PHE A 51 -3.08 9.71 -4.66
CA PHE A 51 -3.93 10.66 -3.95
C PHE A 51 -5.37 10.15 -3.85
N ILE A 52 -5.93 9.63 -4.94
CA ILE A 52 -7.28 9.02 -4.94
C ILE A 52 -7.34 7.84 -3.96
N LEU A 53 -6.34 6.97 -3.95
CA LEU A 53 -6.31 5.81 -3.06
C LEU A 53 -6.13 6.21 -1.59
N ALA A 54 -5.33 7.23 -1.32
CA ALA A 54 -5.20 7.81 0.00
C ALA A 54 -6.53 8.38 0.48
N LEU A 55 -7.27 9.10 -0.38
CA LEU A 55 -8.62 9.59 -0.05
C LEU A 55 -9.59 8.43 0.24
N CYS A 56 -9.57 7.37 -0.58
CA CYS A 56 -10.36 6.16 -0.30
C CYS A 56 -10.01 5.54 1.06
N ARG A 57 -8.72 5.49 1.43
CA ARG A 57 -8.27 5.02 2.75
C ARG A 57 -8.87 5.89 3.85
N THR A 58 -8.69 7.21 3.77
CA THR A 58 -9.18 8.15 4.79
C THR A 58 -10.69 8.09 5.00
N ALA A 59 -11.47 7.77 3.97
CA ALA A 59 -12.92 7.62 4.08
C ALA A 59 -13.34 6.38 4.88
N THR A 60 -12.43 5.42 5.09
CA THR A 60 -12.72 4.11 5.70
C THR A 60 -11.93 3.85 6.98
N THR A 61 -11.06 4.77 7.38
CA THR A 61 -10.20 4.66 8.56
C THR A 61 -10.39 5.84 9.48
N VAL A 62 -10.17 5.64 10.78
CA VAL A 62 -10.22 6.72 11.79
C VAL A 62 -8.87 7.42 11.95
N ASP A 63 -7.82 6.91 11.28
CA ASP A 63 -6.48 7.48 11.35
C ASP A 63 -6.39 8.88 10.71
N SER A 64 -5.39 9.65 11.12
CA SER A 64 -5.16 11.02 10.65
C SER A 64 -5.03 11.10 9.11
N PRO A 65 -5.86 11.92 8.44
CA PRO A 65 -5.81 12.07 6.99
C PRO A 65 -4.47 12.56 6.46
N ALA A 66 -3.82 13.47 7.21
CA ALA A 66 -2.52 14.01 6.86
C ALA A 66 -1.43 12.92 6.86
N ALA A 67 -1.49 12.01 7.84
CA ALA A 67 -0.55 10.90 7.96
C ALA A 67 -0.70 9.89 6.81
N ILE A 68 -1.94 9.57 6.43
CA ILE A 68 -2.21 8.68 5.30
C ILE A 68 -1.71 9.29 3.99
N LEU A 69 -2.02 10.57 3.74
CA LEU A 69 -1.55 11.27 2.54
C LEU A 69 -0.03 11.33 2.46
N ALA A 70 0.64 11.65 3.56
CA ALA A 70 2.11 11.66 3.63
C ALA A 70 2.70 10.26 3.37
N GLY A 71 2.14 9.23 4.02
CA GLY A 71 2.58 7.85 3.88
C GLY A 71 2.44 7.35 2.44
N PHE A 72 1.26 7.48 1.83
CA PHE A 72 1.02 7.10 0.43
C PHE A 72 1.88 7.91 -0.54
N GLY A 73 2.07 9.21 -0.29
CA GLY A 73 2.89 10.08 -1.11
C GLY A 73 4.36 9.67 -1.12
N ILE A 74 4.99 9.55 0.06
CA ILE A 74 6.40 9.15 0.20
C ILE A 74 6.63 7.76 -0.41
N LEU A 75 5.74 6.81 -0.12
CA LEU A 75 5.81 5.46 -0.64
C LEU A 75 5.77 5.42 -2.17
N SER A 76 4.88 6.21 -2.78
CA SER A 76 4.75 6.26 -4.23
C SER A 76 6.04 6.72 -4.92
N VAL A 77 6.69 7.74 -4.36
CA VAL A 77 7.97 8.26 -4.88
C VAL A 77 9.07 7.22 -4.73
N LEU A 78 9.14 6.54 -3.58
CA LEU A 78 10.13 5.51 -3.30
C LEU A 78 10.00 4.33 -4.26
N VAL A 79 8.79 3.82 -4.49
CA VAL A 79 8.54 2.71 -5.44
C VAL A 79 8.82 3.12 -6.88
N VAL A 80 8.43 4.35 -7.28
CA VAL A 80 8.70 4.89 -8.62
C VAL A 80 10.20 5.02 -8.90
N ASN A 81 11.02 5.27 -7.88
CA ASN A 81 12.47 5.31 -8.00
C ASN A 81 13.09 3.91 -7.92
N ALA A 82 12.63 3.05 -7.01
CA ALA A 82 13.09 1.67 -6.88
C ALA A 82 12.92 0.87 -8.18
N ARG A 83 11.82 1.08 -8.91
CA ARG A 83 11.56 0.40 -10.20
C ARG A 83 12.61 0.70 -11.28
N ARG A 84 13.39 1.78 -11.16
CA ARG A 84 14.48 2.09 -12.11
C ARG A 84 15.67 1.14 -11.96
N TYR A 85 15.87 0.62 -10.75
CA TYR A 85 17.03 -0.21 -10.41
C TYR A 85 16.66 -1.69 -10.28
N ALA A 86 15.36 -2.01 -10.25
CA ALA A 86 14.87 -3.34 -9.98
C ALA A 86 14.03 -3.87 -11.15
N ASP A 87 14.32 -5.10 -11.60
CA ASP A 87 13.51 -5.82 -12.58
C ASP A 87 12.20 -6.26 -11.94
N ALA A 88 11.24 -5.34 -11.94
CA ALA A 88 9.93 -5.47 -11.32
C ALA A 88 9.05 -6.57 -11.98
N ASN A 89 9.54 -7.28 -12.99
CA ASN A 89 8.88 -8.45 -13.53
C ASN A 89 9.19 -9.74 -12.76
N ARG A 90 10.30 -9.79 -12.02
CA ARG A 90 10.67 -10.94 -11.19
C ARG A 90 9.81 -11.02 -9.94
N ILE A 91 9.31 -12.22 -9.63
CA ILE A 91 8.41 -12.45 -8.50
C ILE A 91 9.05 -12.06 -7.15
N LEU A 92 10.35 -12.37 -6.98
CA LEU A 92 11.12 -12.02 -5.78
C LEU A 92 11.26 -10.51 -5.60
N VAL A 93 11.46 -9.78 -6.70
CA VAL A 93 11.58 -8.31 -6.66
C VAL A 93 10.24 -7.68 -6.30
N ARG A 94 9.13 -8.19 -6.82
CA ARG A 94 7.78 -7.74 -6.44
C ARG A 94 7.48 -8.00 -4.97
N PHE A 95 7.77 -9.21 -4.50
CA PHE A 95 7.62 -9.57 -3.10
C PHE A 95 8.43 -8.62 -2.20
N ALA A 96 9.70 -8.38 -2.53
CA ALA A 96 10.55 -7.47 -1.78
C ALA A 96 10.03 -6.02 -1.82
N MET A 97 9.66 -5.50 -2.98
CA MET A 97 9.13 -4.13 -3.10
C MET A 97 7.83 -3.95 -2.31
N VAL A 98 6.88 -4.88 -2.43
CA VAL A 98 5.62 -4.83 -1.70
C VAL A 98 5.86 -5.00 -0.20
N GLY A 99 6.72 -5.94 0.21
CA GLY A 99 7.05 -6.17 1.61
C GLY A 99 7.72 -4.97 2.27
N ILE A 100 8.74 -4.39 1.62
CA ILE A 100 9.41 -3.18 2.11
C ILE A 100 8.43 -2.01 2.17
N ALA A 101 7.59 -1.85 1.14
CA ALA A 101 6.58 -0.80 1.11
C ALA A 101 5.55 -0.95 2.24
N ALA A 102 5.02 -2.16 2.44
CA ALA A 102 4.08 -2.46 3.51
C ALA A 102 4.71 -2.21 4.88
N LEU A 103 5.97 -2.62 5.07
CA LEU A 103 6.71 -2.43 6.32
C LEU A 103 6.95 -0.95 6.62
N LEU A 104 7.42 -0.18 5.65
CA LEU A 104 7.63 1.27 5.80
C LEU A 104 6.32 2.00 6.11
N PHE A 105 5.24 1.65 5.41
CA PHE A 105 3.94 2.27 5.63
C PHE A 105 3.38 1.92 7.02
N ALA A 106 3.48 0.66 7.43
CA ALA A 106 3.04 0.20 8.73
C ALA A 106 3.84 0.89 9.86
N ALA A 107 5.17 0.95 9.72
CA ALA A 107 6.05 1.66 10.65
C ALA A 107 5.70 3.16 10.75
N TRP A 108 5.45 3.81 9.61
CA TRP A 108 5.01 5.20 9.56
C TRP A 108 3.71 5.42 10.33
N MET A 109 2.69 4.60 10.09
CA MET A 109 1.41 4.72 10.79
C MET A 109 1.54 4.46 12.30
N THR A 110 2.37 3.50 12.71
CA THR A 110 2.64 3.28 14.14
C THR A 110 3.34 4.47 14.79
N LEU A 111 4.28 5.09 14.08
CA LEU A 111 5.02 6.25 14.57
C LEU A 111 4.09 7.46 14.74
N VAL A 112 3.27 7.74 13.74
CA VAL A 112 2.24 8.80 13.81
C VAL A 112 1.30 8.56 15.00
N ARG A 113 0.78 7.34 15.13
CA ARG A 113 -0.15 7.01 16.21
C ARG A 113 0.50 7.13 17.59
N SER A 114 1.78 6.76 17.72
CA SER A 114 2.53 6.94 18.97
C SER A 114 2.73 8.41 19.32
N ALA A 115 3.00 9.26 18.32
CA ALA A 115 3.14 10.70 18.49
C ALA A 115 1.82 11.37 18.88
N GLU A 116 0.70 10.97 18.25
CA GLU A 116 -0.64 11.50 18.54
C GLU A 116 -1.13 11.13 19.94
N LEU A 117 -0.79 9.93 20.43
CA LEU A 117 -1.14 9.47 21.78
C LEU A 117 -0.26 10.10 22.87
N GLY A 118 0.73 10.94 22.51
CA GLY A 118 1.68 11.52 23.46
C GLY A 118 2.52 10.48 24.21
N LEU A 119 2.49 9.22 23.76
CA LEU A 119 3.29 8.15 24.32
C LEU A 119 4.74 8.49 24.01
N HIS A 120 5.60 8.53 25.05
CA HIS A 120 7.03 8.63 24.84
C HIS A 120 7.43 7.51 23.88
N ALA A 121 8.09 7.89 22.78
CA ALA A 121 8.51 6.96 21.73
C ALA A 121 9.04 5.69 22.41
N PRO A 122 8.49 4.51 22.09
CA PRO A 122 8.90 3.28 22.76
C PRO A 122 10.42 3.18 22.60
N THR A 123 11.15 3.35 23.71
CA THR A 123 12.59 3.16 23.79
C THR A 123 12.95 1.67 23.68
N SER A 124 11.95 0.81 23.50
CA SER A 124 12.12 -0.59 23.20
C SER A 124 12.53 -0.81 21.75
N GLY A 125 13.48 -1.73 21.57
CA GLY A 125 14.16 -1.97 20.31
C GLY A 125 13.21 -2.31 19.14
N LEU A 126 13.75 -2.17 17.92
CA LEU A 126 13.09 -2.46 16.64
C LEU A 126 12.23 -3.74 16.66
N SER A 127 12.65 -4.79 17.38
CA SER A 127 11.91 -6.05 17.48
C SER A 127 10.50 -5.90 18.05
N GLN A 128 10.29 -5.12 19.11
CA GLN A 128 8.96 -4.92 19.70
C GLN A 128 8.04 -4.09 18.80
N LEU A 129 8.62 -3.25 17.94
CA LEU A 129 7.86 -2.45 16.98
C LEU A 129 7.52 -3.25 15.71
N LEU A 130 8.37 -4.20 15.32
CA LEU A 130 8.20 -5.05 14.13
C LEU A 130 7.32 -6.28 14.35
N GLU A 131 7.41 -6.94 15.51
CA GLU A 131 6.63 -8.15 15.84
C GLU A 131 5.13 -8.04 15.52
N PRO A 132 4.42 -6.96 15.92
CA PRO A 132 2.99 -6.84 15.64
C PRO A 132 2.69 -6.53 14.16
N LEU A 133 3.67 -6.03 13.39
CA LEU A 133 3.48 -5.60 12.00
C LEU A 133 3.77 -6.73 11.00
N LEU A 134 4.62 -7.68 11.39
CA LEU A 134 5.09 -8.78 10.54
C LEU A 134 3.96 -9.58 9.85
N PRO A 135 2.86 -9.98 10.54
CA PRO A 135 1.81 -10.76 9.88
C PRO A 135 1.17 -10.02 8.70
N GLY A 136 0.78 -8.75 8.91
CA GLY A 136 0.15 -7.94 7.87
C GLY A 136 1.09 -7.63 6.72
N VAL A 137 2.37 -7.36 7.02
CA VAL A 137 3.42 -7.13 6.01
C VAL A 137 3.65 -8.38 5.18
N LEU A 138 3.76 -9.55 5.81
CA LEU A 138 3.99 -10.82 5.12
C LEU A 138 2.81 -11.19 4.22
N VAL A 139 1.57 -11.10 4.72
CA VAL A 139 0.39 -11.41 3.92
C VAL A 139 0.26 -10.43 2.75
N THR A 140 0.54 -9.15 2.99
CA THR A 140 0.54 -8.14 1.92
C THR A 140 1.62 -8.44 0.88
N ALA A 141 2.83 -8.81 1.30
CA ALA A 141 3.91 -9.19 0.39
C ALA A 141 3.58 -10.42 -0.45
N VAL A 142 3.01 -11.47 0.17
CA VAL A 142 2.58 -12.70 -0.51
C VAL A 142 1.42 -12.39 -1.47
N ALA A 143 0.40 -11.65 -1.03
CA ALA A 143 -0.70 -11.22 -1.88
C ALA A 143 -0.19 -10.37 -3.05
N GLY A 144 0.81 -9.53 -2.82
CA GLY A 144 1.47 -8.74 -3.85
C GLY A 144 2.30 -9.54 -4.84
N ALA A 145 2.76 -10.75 -4.49
CA ALA A 145 3.41 -11.64 -5.45
C ALA A 145 2.38 -12.38 -6.31
N ILE A 146 1.26 -12.79 -5.72
CA ILE A 146 0.23 -13.63 -6.35
C ILE A 146 -0.76 -12.80 -7.18
N VAL A 147 -1.37 -11.79 -6.55
CA VAL A 147 -2.51 -11.04 -7.11
C VAL A 147 -2.05 -9.89 -8.02
N PHE A 148 -0.75 -9.59 -8.08
CA PHE A 148 -0.17 -8.52 -8.89
C PHE A 148 -0.70 -8.47 -10.33
N HIS A 149 -0.77 -9.63 -10.97
CA HIS A 149 -1.20 -9.73 -12.36
C HIS A 149 -2.71 -9.50 -12.51
N GLY A 150 -3.50 -10.01 -11.56
CA GLY A 150 -4.95 -9.79 -11.51
C GLY A 150 -5.29 -8.32 -11.29
N LEU A 151 -4.57 -7.63 -10.40
CA LEU A 151 -4.76 -6.19 -10.16
C LEU A 151 -4.50 -5.35 -11.41
N ILE A 152 -3.54 -5.73 -12.25
CA ILE A 152 -3.26 -5.05 -13.52
C ILE A 152 -4.41 -5.24 -14.54
N MET A 153 -5.13 -6.36 -14.44
CA MET A 153 -6.23 -6.70 -15.34
C MET A 153 -7.59 -6.13 -14.90
N LEU A 154 -7.63 -5.34 -13.82
CA LEU A 154 -8.88 -4.74 -13.36
C LEU A 154 -9.50 -3.85 -14.46
N PRO A 155 -10.82 -3.95 -14.68
CA PRO A 155 -11.49 -3.16 -15.71
C PRO A 155 -11.38 -1.67 -15.38
N GLY A 156 -11.02 -0.88 -16.39
CA GLY A 156 -10.73 0.55 -16.25
C GLY A 156 -9.26 0.90 -16.02
N MET A 157 -8.36 -0.08 -15.88
CA MET A 157 -6.90 0.14 -15.85
C MET A 157 -6.24 0.12 -17.24
N THR A 158 -6.92 -0.40 -18.26
CA THR A 158 -6.49 -0.44 -19.66
C THR A 158 -6.06 0.90 -20.26
N PRO A 159 -6.83 2.01 -20.16
CA PRO A 159 -6.42 3.28 -20.76
C PRO A 159 -5.17 3.90 -20.11
N LEU A 160 -4.96 3.64 -18.81
CA LEU A 160 -3.75 4.06 -18.09
C LEU A 160 -2.54 3.20 -18.51
N ARG A 161 -2.76 1.93 -18.86
CA ARG A 161 -1.71 1.02 -19.36
C ARG A 161 -1.29 1.35 -20.79
N GLU A 162 -2.23 1.74 -21.65
CA GLU A 162 -1.93 2.16 -23.02
C GLU A 162 -1.08 3.43 -23.05
N ARG A 163 -1.39 4.43 -22.22
CA ARG A 163 -0.55 5.64 -22.09
C ARG A 163 0.87 5.35 -21.62
N ALA A 164 1.05 4.32 -20.80
CA ALA A 164 2.38 3.89 -20.34
C ALA A 164 3.19 3.14 -21.41
N ARG A 165 2.56 2.64 -22.49
CA ARG A 165 3.24 1.97 -23.61
C ARG A 165 3.58 2.89 -24.79
N LEU A 166 2.90 4.02 -24.89
CA LEU A 166 3.09 5.01 -25.96
C LEU A 166 4.35 5.88 -25.77
N TRP A 167 5.11 5.65 -24.70
CA TRP A 167 6.31 6.37 -24.27
C TRP A 167 7.31 5.40 -23.66
#